data_AF-A0A2A7A9P2-F1
#
_entry.id   AF-A0A2A7A9P2-F1
#
_cell.length_a   1.000
_cell.length_b   1.000
_cell.length_c   1.000
_cell.angle_alpha   90.00
_cell.angle_beta   90.00
_cell.angle_gamma   90.00
#
_symmetry.space_group_name_H-M   'P 1'
#
loop_
_entity.id
_entity.type
_entity.pdbx_description
1 polymer ?
#
loop_
_entity_poly.entity_id
_entity_poly.type
_entity_poly.pdbx_seq_one_letter_code
_entity_poly.pdbx_strand_id
1 'polypeptide(L)'
;MKLKFTRKTWYFFLLAAAAVSMLGGFAVLGGMDFSGLEMIVFCLTGIAVLFLAAQKGAPAREKRNYTGVFVVLMLSKLGASGWAGDICSALVWPALLATEYERGKPIQRQLQLVSAAEVLRLVFWMLTKYAGMSGLAFWTNIMFVLLTCARGWAGLTLYKTQEETL
;
A
#
# COMPACT_ATOMS: atom_id res chain seq x y z
N MET A 1 -15.42 -28.65 4.03
CA MET A 1 -13.99 -28.44 3.66
C MET A 1 -13.47 -27.20 4.39
N LYS A 2 -12.50 -27.34 5.31
CA LYS A 2 -11.88 -26.16 5.97
C LYS A 2 -10.94 -25.51 4.96
N LEU A 3 -11.39 -24.44 4.28
CA LEU A 3 -10.49 -23.59 3.50
C LEU A 3 -9.49 -22.97 4.48
N LYS A 4 -8.29 -23.56 4.59
CA LYS A 4 -7.17 -22.95 5.30
C LYS A 4 -6.71 -21.76 4.46
N PHE A 5 -7.36 -20.61 4.63
CA PHE A 5 -6.93 -19.35 4.02
C PHE A 5 -5.59 -18.94 4.64
N THR A 6 -4.51 -19.40 4.01
CA THR A 6 -3.12 -19.16 4.44
C THR A 6 -2.74 -17.70 4.18
N ARG A 7 -1.82 -17.16 4.99
CA ARG A 7 -1.33 -15.77 4.85
C ARG A 7 -0.84 -15.42 3.44
N LYS A 8 -0.34 -16.43 2.72
CA LYS A 8 0.06 -16.38 1.31
C LYS A 8 -1.04 -15.84 0.38
N THR A 9 -2.29 -16.24 0.59
CA THR A 9 -3.44 -15.75 -0.21
C THR A 9 -3.66 -14.25 -0.01
N TRP A 10 -3.48 -13.74 1.21
CA TRP A 10 -3.67 -12.32 1.51
C TRP A 10 -2.51 -11.46 0.99
N TYR A 11 -1.28 -11.96 1.02
CA TYR A 11 -0.15 -11.30 0.35
C TYR A 11 -0.31 -11.29 -1.18
N PHE A 12 -0.91 -12.33 -1.77
CA PHE A 12 -1.26 -12.33 -3.19
C PHE A 12 -2.29 -11.23 -3.53
N PHE A 13 -3.28 -11.01 -2.67
CA PHE A 13 -4.22 -9.88 -2.83
C PHE A 13 -3.53 -8.51 -2.72
N LEU A 14 -2.52 -8.35 -1.84
CA LEU A 14 -1.71 -7.12 -1.79
C LEU A 14 -0.84 -6.93 -3.05
N LEU A 15 -0.29 -8.02 -3.59
CA LEU A 15 0.45 -7.98 -4.86
C LEU A 15 -0.48 -7.62 -6.03
N ALA A 16 -1.69 -8.18 -6.06
CA ALA A 16 -2.72 -7.83 -7.04
C ALA A 16 -3.13 -6.36 -6.91
N ALA A 17 -3.32 -5.86 -5.69
CA ALA A 17 -3.59 -4.44 -5.45
C ALA A 17 -2.45 -3.55 -5.95
N ALA A 18 -1.19 -3.92 -5.73
CA ALA A 18 -0.03 -3.20 -6.27
C ALA A 18 0.01 -3.23 -7.81
N ALA A 19 -0.32 -4.36 -8.44
CA ALA A 19 -0.39 -4.49 -9.89
C ALA A 19 -1.51 -3.63 -10.51
N VAL A 20 -2.70 -3.61 -9.91
CA VAL A 20 -3.81 -2.74 -10.33
C VAL A 20 -3.44 -1.27 -10.13
N SER A 21 -2.72 -0.94 -9.06
CA SER A 21 -2.22 0.43 -8.82
C SER A 21 -1.17 0.84 -9.86
N MET A 22 -0.35 -0.10 -10.33
CA MET A 22 0.63 0.13 -11.40
C MET A 22 -0.05 0.38 -12.76
N LEU A 23 -1.11 -0.38 -13.07
CA LEU A 23 -1.96 -0.11 -14.25
C LEU A 23 -2.59 1.28 -14.19
N GLY A 24 -3.08 1.70 -13.02
CA GLY A 24 -3.53 3.08 -12.80
C GLY A 24 -2.44 4.12 -13.03
N GLY A 25 -1.21 3.85 -12.58
CA GLY A 25 -0.06 4.74 -12.79
C GLY A 25 0.35 4.91 -14.25
N PHE A 26 0.32 3.82 -15.04
CA PHE A 26 0.55 3.90 -16.48
C PHE A 26 -0.59 4.62 -17.22
N ALA A 27 -1.83 4.44 -16.79
CA ALA A 27 -2.97 5.12 -17.39
C ALA A 27 -2.92 6.64 -17.14
N VAL A 28 -2.51 7.07 -15.95
CA VAL A 28 -2.28 8.49 -15.61
C VAL A 28 -1.14 9.10 -16.44
N LEU A 29 -0.10 8.33 -16.79
CA LEU A 29 0.93 8.79 -17.74
C LEU A 29 0.39 8.97 -19.17
N GLY A 30 -0.65 8.23 -19.55
CA GLY A 30 -1.37 8.39 -20.81
C GLY A 30 -2.45 9.49 -20.79
N GLY A 31 -2.60 10.23 -19.69
CA GLY A 31 -3.62 11.28 -19.54
C GLY A 31 -5.03 10.77 -19.26
N MET A 32 -5.19 9.49 -18.86
CA MET A 32 -6.48 8.89 -18.53
C MET A 32 -6.65 8.76 -17.00
N ASP A 33 -7.68 9.40 -16.44
CA ASP A 33 -8.00 9.30 -15.01
C ASP A 33 -8.92 8.11 -14.71
N PHE A 34 -8.34 7.01 -14.21
CA PHE A 34 -9.10 5.82 -13.80
C PHE A 34 -9.38 5.82 -12.29
N SER A 35 -10.28 6.71 -11.86
CA SER A 35 -10.79 6.72 -10.48
C SER A 35 -11.36 5.35 -10.03
N GLY A 36 -11.93 4.59 -10.96
CA GLY A 36 -12.43 3.23 -10.70
C GLY A 36 -11.35 2.20 -10.32
N LEU A 37 -10.12 2.33 -10.86
CA LEU A 37 -9.02 1.43 -10.50
C LEU A 37 -8.54 1.68 -9.06
N GLU A 38 -8.51 2.93 -8.61
CA GLU A 38 -8.17 3.24 -7.22
C GLU A 38 -9.15 2.62 -6.22
N MET A 39 -10.44 2.58 -6.56
CA MET A 39 -11.46 1.95 -5.72
C MET A 39 -11.25 0.44 -5.63
N ILE A 40 -10.83 -0.21 -6.73
CA ILE A 40 -10.46 -1.63 -6.72
C ILE A 40 -9.21 -1.85 -5.85
N VAL A 41 -8.17 -1.03 -5.99
CA VAL A 41 -6.94 -1.11 -5.15
C VAL A 41 -7.28 -0.96 -3.68
N PHE A 42 -8.14 0.01 -3.36
CA PHE A 42 -8.61 0.26 -2.00
C PHE A 42 -9.35 -0.96 -1.42
N CYS A 43 -10.32 -1.51 -2.16
CA CYS A 43 -11.08 -2.68 -1.74
C CYS A 43 -10.18 -3.92 -1.56
N LEU A 44 -9.27 -4.19 -2.49
CA LEU A 44 -8.33 -5.32 -2.40
C LEU A 44 -7.39 -5.18 -1.20
N THR A 45 -6.85 -3.98 -0.97
CA THR A 45 -5.99 -3.70 0.19
C THR A 45 -6.77 -3.82 1.50
N GLY A 46 -7.99 -3.29 1.56
CA GLY A 46 -8.85 -3.36 2.74
C GLY A 46 -9.22 -4.79 3.13
N ILE A 47 -9.61 -5.61 2.15
CA ILE A 47 -9.89 -7.03 2.37
C ILE A 47 -8.63 -7.74 2.87
N ALA A 48 -7.48 -7.54 2.21
CA ALA A 48 -6.24 -8.19 2.61
C ALA A 48 -5.85 -7.86 4.07
N VAL A 49 -5.94 -6.59 4.48
CA VAL A 49 -5.60 -6.16 5.84
C VAL A 49 -6.61 -6.67 6.87
N LEU A 50 -7.91 -6.64 6.58
CA LEU A 50 -8.95 -7.19 7.47
C LEU A 50 -8.72 -8.67 7.75
N PHE A 51 -8.41 -9.44 6.71
CA PHE A 51 -8.18 -10.87 6.86
C PHE A 51 -6.84 -11.18 7.52
N LEU A 52 -5.82 -10.32 7.37
CA LEU A 52 -4.59 -10.39 8.16
C LEU A 52 -4.87 -10.14 9.66
N ALA A 53 -5.72 -9.16 9.99
CA ALA A 53 -6.14 -8.90 11.37
C ALA A 53 -7.01 -10.03 11.95
N ALA A 54 -7.85 -10.66 11.13
CA ALA A 54 -8.78 -11.71 11.53
C ALA A 54 -8.13 -13.10 11.71
N GLN A 55 -6.82 -13.25 11.49
CA GLN A 55 -6.17 -14.56 11.58
C GLN A 55 -6.30 -15.19 12.97
N LYS A 56 -6.80 -16.43 12.98
CA LYS A 56 -6.98 -17.22 14.20
C LYS A 56 -5.60 -17.66 14.71
N GLY A 57 -5.25 -17.30 15.95
CA GLY A 57 -3.96 -17.63 16.58
C GLY A 57 -2.85 -16.58 16.46
N ALA A 58 -3.08 -15.44 15.77
CA ALA A 58 -2.12 -14.34 15.76
C ALA A 58 -2.09 -13.60 17.12
N PRO A 59 -0.90 -13.20 17.63
CA PRO A 59 -0.77 -12.47 18.89
C PRO A 59 -1.59 -11.16 18.87
N ALA A 60 -2.18 -10.80 20.01
CA ALA A 60 -3.12 -9.66 20.13
C ALA A 60 -2.52 -8.33 19.66
N ARG A 61 -1.20 -8.14 19.81
CA ARG A 61 -0.47 -6.96 19.33
C ARG A 61 -0.50 -6.82 17.80
N GLU A 62 -0.34 -7.91 17.06
CA GLU A 62 -0.38 -7.89 15.59
C GLU A 62 -1.79 -7.59 15.08
N LYS A 63 -2.81 -8.20 15.67
CA LYS A 63 -4.21 -7.92 15.31
C LYS A 63 -4.53 -6.44 15.48
N ARG A 64 -4.11 -5.86 16.60
CA ARG A 64 -4.26 -4.43 16.86
C ARG A 64 -3.54 -3.58 15.81
N ASN A 65 -2.32 -3.96 15.41
CA ASN A 65 -1.56 -3.20 14.42
C ASN A 65 -2.20 -3.28 13.02
N TYR A 66 -2.65 -4.46 12.56
CA TYR A 66 -3.37 -4.58 11.27
C TYR A 66 -4.74 -3.90 11.30
N THR A 67 -5.47 -3.97 12.42
CA THR A 67 -6.69 -3.17 12.61
C THR A 67 -6.38 -1.68 12.55
N GLY A 68 -5.26 -1.24 13.12
CA GLY A 68 -4.77 0.13 13.00
C GLY A 68 -4.50 0.53 11.54
N VAL A 69 -3.79 -0.30 10.77
CA VAL A 69 -3.56 -0.08 9.33
C VAL A 69 -4.88 0.00 8.55
N PHE A 70 -5.86 -0.85 8.89
CA PHE A 70 -7.19 -0.81 8.27
C PHE A 70 -7.94 0.48 8.61
N VAL A 71 -7.88 0.95 9.85
CA VAL A 71 -8.50 2.22 10.25
C VAL A 71 -7.83 3.40 9.55
N VAL A 72 -6.50 3.40 9.42
CA VAL A 72 -5.75 4.43 8.65
C VAL A 72 -6.15 4.40 7.18
N LEU A 73 -6.31 3.22 6.58
CA LEU A 73 -6.83 3.06 5.22
C LEU A 73 -8.27 3.61 5.11
N MET A 74 -9.16 3.29 6.04
CA MET A 74 -10.54 3.81 6.01
C MET A 74 -10.58 5.34 6.16
N LEU A 75 -9.77 5.90 7.05
CA LEU A 75 -9.66 7.35 7.24
C LEU A 75 -9.14 8.06 5.98
N SER A 76 -8.26 7.42 5.19
CA SER A 76 -7.72 8.01 3.96
C SER A 76 -8.77 8.22 2.87
N LYS A 77 -9.81 7.37 2.81
CA LYS A 77 -10.90 7.51 1.82
C LYS A 77 -12.20 8.10 2.38
N LEU A 78 -12.55 7.87 3.65
CA LEU A 78 -13.82 8.31 4.23
C LEU A 78 -13.72 9.58 5.08
N GLY A 79 -12.58 9.81 5.73
CA GLY A 79 -12.45 10.86 6.75
C GLY A 79 -11.76 12.13 6.29
N ALA A 80 -11.01 12.09 5.18
CA ALA A 80 -10.13 13.18 4.80
C ALA A 80 -10.11 13.40 3.28
N SER A 81 -11.14 14.07 2.75
CA SER A 81 -11.09 14.63 1.39
C SER A 81 -10.16 15.86 1.39
N GLY A 82 -8.85 15.63 1.35
CA GLY A 82 -7.81 16.66 1.37
C GLY A 82 -6.44 16.09 1.74
N TRP A 83 -5.44 16.96 1.94
CA TRP A 83 -4.05 16.59 2.21
C TRP A 83 -3.84 15.57 3.34
N ALA A 84 -4.72 15.54 4.35
CA ALA A 84 -4.68 14.56 5.42
C ALA A 84 -4.99 13.13 4.94
N GLY A 85 -5.88 12.97 3.95
CA GLY A 85 -6.20 11.66 3.38
C GLY A 85 -5.05 11.12 2.55
N ASP A 86 -4.34 11.99 1.84
CA ASP A 86 -3.15 11.61 1.08
C ASP A 86 -2.02 11.17 2.00
N ILE A 87 -1.84 11.83 3.15
CA ILE A 87 -0.91 11.40 4.21
C ILE A 87 -1.32 10.04 4.77
N CYS A 88 -2.60 9.85 5.12
CA CYS A 88 -3.08 8.57 5.63
C CYS A 88 -2.87 7.43 4.61
N SER A 89 -3.13 7.67 3.33
CA SER A 89 -2.91 6.70 2.25
C SER A 89 -1.43 6.33 2.11
N ALA A 90 -0.54 7.33 2.18
CA ALA A 90 0.90 7.13 2.10
C ALA A 90 1.47 6.35 3.28
N LEU A 91 0.80 6.38 4.44
CA LEU A 91 1.21 5.66 5.65
C LEU A 91 0.77 4.18 5.66
N VAL A 92 -0.24 3.78 4.87
CA VAL A 92 -0.76 2.40 4.88
C VAL A 92 0.32 1.37 4.57
N TRP A 93 1.12 1.60 3.52
CA TRP A 93 2.17 0.66 3.09
C TRP A 93 3.36 0.61 4.04
N PRO A 94 3.94 1.74 4.49
CA PRO A 94 4.98 1.75 5.52
C PRO A 94 4.51 1.13 6.83
N ALA A 95 3.27 1.40 7.28
CA ALA A 95 2.73 0.81 8.48
C ALA A 95 2.58 -0.71 8.34
N LEU A 96 2.06 -1.20 7.20
CA LEU A 96 1.97 -2.62 6.91
C LEU A 96 3.36 -3.29 6.90
N LEU A 97 4.35 -2.69 6.24
CA LEU A 97 5.71 -3.22 6.20
C LEU A 97 6.41 -3.15 7.56
N ALA A 98 6.13 -2.13 8.38
CA ALA A 98 6.64 -2.03 9.75
C ALA A 98 6.08 -3.16 10.63
N THR A 99 4.81 -3.52 10.49
CA THR A 99 4.24 -4.68 11.22
C THR A 99 4.88 -6.00 10.83
N GLU A 100 5.25 -6.16 9.56
CA GLU A 100 5.96 -7.34 9.06
C GLU A 100 7.44 -7.36 9.47
N TYR A 101 8.06 -6.19 9.62
CA TYR A 101 9.42 -6.03 10.13
C TYR A 101 9.52 -6.34 11.63
N GLU A 102 8.57 -5.87 12.46
CA GLU A 102 8.46 -6.24 13.88
C GLU A 102 8.35 -7.77 14.07
N ARG A 103 7.89 -8.47 13.04
CA ARG A 103 7.75 -9.93 13.00
C ARG A 103 9.06 -10.68 12.73
N GLY A 104 10.17 -9.97 12.52
CA GLY A 104 11.50 -10.54 12.29
C GLY A 104 11.84 -10.82 10.82
N LYS A 105 11.02 -10.36 9.86
CA LYS A 105 11.37 -10.50 8.44
C LYS A 105 12.44 -9.45 8.05
N PRO A 106 13.49 -9.81 7.31
CA PRO A 106 14.59 -8.89 6.93
C PRO A 106 14.16 -7.92 5.80
N ILE A 107 13.11 -7.13 6.02
CA ILE A 107 12.47 -6.25 5.02
C ILE A 107 12.88 -4.77 5.24
N GLN A 108 13.94 -4.53 6.01
CA GLN A 108 14.37 -3.17 6.39
C GLN A 108 14.66 -2.28 5.18
N ARG A 109 15.31 -2.82 4.13
CA ARG A 109 15.62 -2.06 2.91
C ARG A 109 14.36 -1.71 2.12
N GLN A 110 13.42 -2.65 1.97
CA GLN A 110 12.18 -2.39 1.25
C GLN A 110 11.27 -1.43 2.02
N LEU A 111 11.25 -1.50 3.36
CA LEU A 111 10.55 -0.53 4.20
C LEU A 111 11.11 0.89 4.02
N GLN A 112 12.44 1.05 4.02
CA GLN A 112 13.09 2.34 3.78
C GLN A 112 12.81 2.88 2.38
N LEU A 113 12.85 2.02 1.35
CA LEU A 113 12.57 2.44 -0.03
C LEU A 113 11.11 2.84 -0.23
N VAL A 114 10.17 2.05 0.28
CA VAL A 114 8.74 2.38 0.18
C VAL A 114 8.43 3.64 0.99
N SER A 115 8.92 3.75 2.22
CA SER A 115 8.70 4.97 3.03
C SER A 115 9.31 6.22 2.41
N ALA A 116 10.54 6.15 1.88
CA ALA A 116 11.16 7.28 1.19
C ALA A 116 10.39 7.65 -0.09
N ALA A 117 9.95 6.66 -0.88
CA ALA A 117 9.17 6.89 -2.09
C ALA A 117 7.78 7.47 -1.79
N GLU A 118 7.11 7.02 -0.73
CA GLU A 118 5.82 7.56 -0.28
C GLU A 118 5.94 9.02 0.12
N VAL A 119 6.93 9.35 0.96
CA VAL A 119 7.16 10.73 1.41
C VAL A 119 7.49 11.63 0.23
N LEU A 120 8.39 11.18 -0.64
CA LEU A 120 8.81 11.97 -1.80
C LEU A 120 7.65 12.19 -2.79
N ARG A 121 6.85 11.15 -3.07
CA ARG A 121 5.65 11.27 -3.90
C ARG A 121 4.59 12.19 -3.27
N LEU A 122 4.39 12.10 -1.96
CA LEU A 122 3.44 12.94 -1.25
C LEU A 122 3.85 14.42 -1.32
N VAL A 123 5.13 14.73 -1.08
CA VAL A 123 5.67 16.09 -1.19
C VAL A 123 5.48 16.65 -2.61
N PHE A 124 5.85 15.88 -3.64
CA PHE A 124 5.68 16.30 -5.03
C PHE A 124 4.21 16.51 -5.43
N TRP A 125 3.32 15.68 -4.88
CA TRP A 125 1.89 15.82 -5.12
C TRP A 125 1.28 17.01 -4.40
N MET A 126 1.71 17.28 -3.17
CA MET A 126 1.31 18.48 -2.45
C MET A 126 1.77 19.74 -3.20
N LEU A 127 2.99 19.73 -3.71
CA LEU A 127 3.53 20.83 -4.51
C LEU A 127 2.80 21.01 -5.85
N THR A 128 2.42 19.95 -6.53
CA THR A 128 1.65 20.06 -7.79
C THR A 128 0.22 20.50 -7.57
N LYS A 129 -0.47 19.93 -6.58
CA LYS A 129 -1.90 20.19 -6.33
C LYS A 129 -2.18 21.48 -5.57
N TYR A 130 -1.34 21.84 -4.60
CA TYR A 130 -1.56 23.02 -3.75
C TYR A 130 -0.68 24.22 -4.12
N ALA A 131 0.52 24.01 -4.68
CA ALA A 131 1.39 25.12 -5.09
C ALA A 131 1.29 25.48 -6.58
N GLY A 132 0.39 24.83 -7.34
CA GLY A 132 0.06 25.21 -8.72
C GLY A 132 1.18 24.96 -9.76
N MET A 133 2.23 24.23 -9.40
CA MET A 133 3.36 23.94 -10.30
C MET A 133 3.03 22.79 -11.26
N SER A 134 2.25 23.10 -12.31
CA SER A 134 1.84 22.13 -13.35
C SER A 134 3.02 21.43 -14.05
N GLY A 135 4.19 22.06 -14.13
CA GLY A 135 5.42 21.46 -14.67
C GLY A 135 5.95 20.25 -13.89
N LEU A 136 5.55 20.07 -12.62
CA LEU A 136 5.92 18.92 -11.80
C LEU A 136 4.93 17.75 -11.92
N ALA A 137 3.81 17.91 -12.64
CA ALA A 137 2.79 16.85 -12.77
C ALA A 137 3.33 15.60 -13.47
N PHE A 138 4.10 15.80 -14.55
CA PHE A 138 4.77 14.70 -15.25
C PHE A 138 5.73 13.92 -14.32
N TRP A 139 6.57 14.65 -13.58
CA TRP A 139 7.49 14.05 -12.60
C TRP A 139 6.76 13.31 -11.49
N THR A 140 5.67 13.90 -10.98
CA THR A 140 4.81 13.30 -9.95
C THR A 140 4.18 12.00 -10.45
N ASN A 141 3.81 11.90 -11.73
CA ASN A 141 3.27 10.68 -12.32
C ASN A 141 4.35 9.59 -12.48
N ILE A 142 5.57 9.95 -12.88
CA ILE A 142 6.70 9.00 -12.90
C ILE A 142 7.00 8.47 -11.49
N MET A 143 7.03 9.38 -10.50
CA MET A 143 7.24 9.01 -9.11
C MET A 143 6.15 8.07 -8.57
N PHE A 144 4.91 8.24 -9.04
CA PHE A 144 3.82 7.33 -8.70
C PHE A 144 4.09 5.92 -9.22
N VAL A 145 4.51 5.80 -10.48
CA VAL A 145 4.86 4.50 -11.07
C VAL A 145 6.01 3.84 -10.29
N LEU A 146 7.08 4.59 -9.99
CA LEU A 146 8.20 4.08 -9.19
C LEU A 146 7.78 3.61 -7.80
N LEU A 147 6.89 4.37 -7.14
CA LEU A 147 6.33 3.99 -5.85
C LEU A 147 5.50 2.69 -5.95
N THR A 148 4.65 2.56 -6.97
CA THR A 148 3.89 1.32 -7.17
C THR A 148 4.79 0.11 -7.46
N CYS A 149 5.91 0.31 -8.17
CA CYS A 149 6.94 -0.71 -8.35
C CYS A 149 7.61 -1.09 -7.02
N ALA A 150 7.93 -0.12 -6.16
CA ALA A 150 8.50 -0.38 -4.84
C ALA A 150 7.51 -1.15 -3.94
N ARG A 151 6.22 -0.77 -3.95
CA ARG A 151 5.14 -1.51 -3.27
C ARG A 151 5.00 -2.94 -3.80
N GLY A 152 5.04 -3.12 -5.12
CA GLY A 152 5.03 -4.43 -5.78
C GLY A 152 6.22 -5.30 -5.38
N TRP A 153 7.43 -4.74 -5.33
CA TRP A 153 8.62 -5.44 -4.87
C TRP A 153 8.54 -5.84 -3.40
N ALA A 154 8.00 -4.97 -2.54
CA ALA A 154 7.77 -5.27 -1.13
C ALA A 154 6.74 -6.40 -0.96
N GLY A 155 5.64 -6.36 -1.73
CA GLY A 155 4.63 -7.43 -1.77
C GLY A 155 5.19 -8.77 -2.26
N LEU A 156 6.03 -8.75 -3.29
CA LEU A 156 6.68 -9.95 -3.82
C LEU A 156 7.68 -10.54 -2.83
N THR A 157 8.42 -9.69 -2.12
CA THR A 157 9.33 -10.13 -1.05
C THR A 157 8.53 -10.79 0.07
N LEU A 158 7.45 -10.16 0.53
CA LEU A 158 6.56 -10.73 1.55
C LEU A 158 5.99 -12.08 1.14
N TYR A 159 5.60 -12.22 -0.14
CA TYR A 159 5.11 -13.49 -0.69
C TYR A 159 6.20 -14.57 -0.68
N LYS A 160 7.41 -14.26 -1.19
CA LYS A 160 8.55 -15.21 -1.22
C LYS A 160 9.00 -15.63 0.18
N THR A 161 9.13 -14.70 1.11
CA THR A 161 9.54 -15.00 2.50
C THR A 161 8.52 -15.86 3.25
N GLN A 162 7.27 -15.98 2.77
CA GLN A 162 6.34 -16.98 3.32
C GLN A 162 6.52 -18.39 2.76
N GLU A 163 7.05 -18.54 1.55
CA GLU A 163 7.32 -19.86 0.97
C GLU A 163 8.49 -20.54 1.70
N GLU A 164 9.49 -19.79 2.14
CA GLU A 164 10.66 -20.35 2.86
C GLU A 164 10.36 -20.76 4.31
N THR A 165 9.28 -20.27 4.90
CA THR A 165 8.87 -20.60 6.28
C THR A 165 7.94 -21.81 6.41
N LEU A 166 7.59 -22.45 5.28
CA LEU A 166 6.67 -23.61 5.18
C LEU A 166 7.47 -24.89 4.93
#